data_AF-A0A944DCY2-F1
#
_entry.id   AF-A0A944DCY2-F1
#
_cell.length_a   1.000
_cell.length_b   1.000
_cell.length_c   1.000
_cell.angle_alpha   90.00
_cell.angle_beta   90.00
_cell.angle_gamma   90.00
#
_symmetry.space_group_name_H-M   'P 1'
#
loop_
_entity.id
_entity.type
_entity.pdbx_description
1 polymer ?
#
loop_
_entity_poly.entity_id
_entity_poly.type
_entity_poly.pdbx_seq_one_letter_code
_entity_poly.pdbx_strand_id
1 'polypeptide(L)'
;MKLSPWLCLLVMAPAMAAPPAPADFALQLPIEAPVEAGLLQIALPAEAYRALRRSDLADVRIFNAAGDALPMARLPPQGDTQALRVERPLVAMPPVVVPGPDSVVVSRAGGSVRVEVEGSAVVPGVARQNGYLLAVKDFEAPIDALVLAWSAPTPFEAAVRVRASDDLSTWRTVARNVPVLAIGEGEARIVQDRVPLSGVKARYLRVDWDGAPPTVALTQATLVSQRHVGRPAREWLTLAGQVDGMRIDYVSPGLFPVDAVRLVPAGDNDVVSATVSSRPAVSARWQWRARTVGYRLQQQGGATEEGAPTGVALTRDPLWQVAADAAPGTADLPRLALGWVPETVVFVARGAGPFTLAMGDADAPSAWLRPGQVVPGYGTEGAAVPVRAQVLPAPQPADAVARDTAPWHSGRLWLLWAVLLIAVAVLGAMARSLWREMRAGQDET
;
A
#
# COMPACT_ATOMS: atom_id res chain seq x y z
N MET A 1 -12.37 -67.30 -40.53
CA MET A 1 -13.32 -66.38 -39.86
C MET A 1 -12.57 -65.09 -39.56
N LYS A 2 -13.07 -63.96 -40.07
CA LYS A 2 -12.52 -62.61 -39.87
C LYS A 2 -13.08 -62.04 -38.57
N LEU A 3 -12.23 -61.57 -37.66
CA LEU A 3 -12.64 -60.70 -36.56
C LEU A 3 -11.64 -59.55 -36.47
N SER A 4 -12.13 -58.35 -36.78
CA SER A 4 -11.43 -57.08 -36.65
C SER A 4 -11.72 -56.51 -35.26
N PRO A 5 -10.74 -56.00 -34.50
CA PRO A 5 -11.03 -55.27 -33.28
C PRO A 5 -11.26 -53.79 -33.63
N TRP A 6 -12.44 -53.28 -33.31
CA TRP A 6 -12.71 -51.84 -33.27
C TRP A 6 -12.12 -51.28 -31.97
N LEU A 7 -11.12 -50.40 -32.10
CA LEU A 7 -10.57 -49.63 -31.00
C LEU A 7 -11.42 -48.36 -30.84
N CYS A 8 -12.30 -48.32 -29.85
CA CYS A 8 -13.01 -47.10 -29.45
C CYS A 8 -12.03 -46.16 -28.73
N LEU A 9 -11.56 -45.13 -29.42
CA LEU A 9 -10.80 -44.04 -28.83
C LEU A 9 -11.76 -43.14 -28.03
N LEU A 10 -11.68 -43.21 -26.70
CA LEU A 10 -12.46 -42.37 -25.80
C LEU A 10 -11.80 -40.99 -25.71
N VAL A 11 -12.32 -40.01 -26.46
CA VAL A 11 -11.87 -38.62 -26.40
C VAL A 11 -12.43 -38.01 -25.10
N MET A 12 -11.59 -37.93 -24.06
CA MET A 12 -11.87 -37.10 -22.89
C MET A 12 -11.76 -35.63 -23.30
N ALA A 13 -12.90 -34.95 -23.44
CA ALA A 13 -12.93 -33.50 -23.54
C ALA A 13 -12.53 -32.89 -22.17
N PRO A 14 -11.65 -31.88 -22.11
CA PRO A 14 -11.34 -31.21 -20.86
C PRO A 14 -12.60 -30.50 -20.35
N ALA A 15 -13.06 -30.85 -19.15
CA ALA A 15 -14.09 -30.09 -18.46
C ALA A 15 -13.52 -28.68 -18.18
N MET A 16 -14.01 -27.67 -18.91
CA MET A 16 -13.74 -26.29 -18.54
C MET A 16 -14.43 -26.03 -17.21
N ALA A 17 -13.64 -25.76 -16.17
CA ALA A 17 -14.16 -25.35 -14.87
C ALA A 17 -15.02 -24.09 -15.07
N ALA A 18 -16.22 -24.09 -14.49
CA ALA A 18 -17.09 -22.93 -14.48
C ALA A 18 -16.36 -21.75 -13.80
N PRO A 19 -16.60 -20.50 -14.23
CA PRO A 19 -16.07 -19.34 -13.53
C PRO A 19 -16.61 -19.33 -12.08
N PRO A 20 -15.78 -18.95 -11.10
CA PRO A 20 -16.17 -18.97 -9.69
C PRO A 20 -17.33 -18.02 -9.45
N ALA A 21 -18.37 -18.51 -8.77
CA ALA A 21 -19.55 -17.78 -8.39
C ALA A 21 -19.44 -17.26 -6.94
N PRO A 22 -20.18 -16.22 -6.55
CA PRO A 22 -20.15 -15.70 -5.18
C PRO A 22 -20.38 -16.78 -4.11
N ALA A 23 -21.26 -17.74 -4.39
CA ALA A 23 -21.64 -18.82 -3.47
C ALA A 23 -20.50 -19.82 -3.18
N ASP A 24 -19.45 -19.86 -4.02
CA ASP A 24 -18.30 -20.75 -3.81
C ASP A 24 -17.38 -20.24 -2.68
N PHE A 25 -17.54 -18.96 -2.29
CA PHE A 25 -16.74 -18.31 -1.27
C PHE A 25 -17.39 -18.38 0.11
N ALA A 26 -16.59 -18.71 1.12
CA ALA A 26 -17.04 -18.89 2.50
C ALA A 26 -17.54 -17.61 3.18
N LEU A 27 -17.02 -16.44 2.78
CA LEU A 27 -17.43 -15.14 3.31
C LEU A 27 -17.83 -14.22 2.15
N GLN A 28 -18.99 -13.57 2.30
CA GLN A 28 -19.51 -12.57 1.37
C GLN A 28 -19.90 -11.32 2.17
N LEU A 29 -19.30 -10.18 1.83
CA LEU A 29 -19.52 -8.89 2.48
C LEU A 29 -20.08 -7.90 1.45
N PRO A 30 -21.18 -7.20 1.76
CA PRO A 30 -21.70 -6.19 0.86
C PRO A 30 -20.76 -4.97 0.82
N ILE A 31 -20.62 -4.36 -0.35
CA ILE A 31 -19.88 -3.12 -0.55
C ILE A 31 -20.89 -2.01 -0.80
N GLU A 32 -20.88 -1.02 0.08
CA GLU A 32 -21.58 0.24 -0.09
C GLU A 32 -20.72 1.20 -0.91
N ALA A 33 -21.20 1.55 -2.09
CA ALA A 33 -20.50 2.39 -3.05
C ALA A 33 -21.33 3.63 -3.41
N PRO A 34 -20.69 4.80 -3.62
CA PRO A 34 -21.36 5.96 -4.18
C PRO A 34 -21.95 5.66 -5.56
N VAL A 35 -23.11 6.27 -5.85
CA VAL A 35 -23.78 6.17 -7.15
C VAL A 35 -22.85 6.76 -8.24
N GLU A 36 -22.82 6.15 -9.43
CA GLU A 36 -22.08 6.59 -10.64
C GLU A 36 -20.54 6.50 -10.64
N ALA A 37 -19.89 6.00 -9.59
CA ALA A 37 -18.43 5.86 -9.59
C ALA A 37 -17.94 4.62 -10.37
N GLY A 38 -17.24 4.84 -11.51
CA GLY A 38 -16.71 3.75 -12.35
C GLY A 38 -15.44 3.07 -11.83
N LEU A 39 -14.68 3.73 -10.96
CA LEU A 39 -13.46 3.22 -10.33
C LEU A 39 -13.56 3.37 -8.82
N LEU A 40 -13.59 2.24 -8.12
CA LEU A 40 -13.82 2.18 -6.68
C LEU A 40 -12.62 1.60 -5.96
N GLN A 41 -12.37 2.05 -4.74
CA GLN A 41 -11.40 1.44 -3.83
C GLN A 41 -12.03 1.09 -2.50
N ILE A 42 -11.59 -0.03 -1.92
CA ILE A 42 -11.97 -0.51 -0.59
C ILE A 42 -10.71 -0.87 0.19
N ALA A 43 -10.76 -0.70 1.52
CA ALA A 43 -9.81 -1.33 2.43
C ALA A 43 -10.36 -2.70 2.81
N LEU A 44 -9.53 -3.74 2.77
CA LEU A 44 -9.95 -5.08 3.22
C LEU A 44 -10.12 -5.09 4.76
N PRO A 45 -11.31 -5.43 5.28
CA PRO A 45 -11.57 -5.42 6.72
C PRO A 45 -10.94 -6.64 7.41
N ALA A 46 -10.88 -6.64 8.75
CA ALA A 46 -10.25 -7.71 9.52
C ALA A 46 -10.89 -9.10 9.28
N GLU A 47 -12.21 -9.14 9.08
CA GLU A 47 -13.00 -10.34 8.74
C GLU A 47 -12.50 -10.99 7.45
N ALA A 48 -12.02 -10.17 6.51
CA ALA A 48 -11.51 -10.66 5.25
C ALA A 48 -10.33 -11.61 5.47
N TYR A 49 -9.33 -11.14 6.23
CA TYR A 49 -8.14 -11.94 6.54
C TYR A 49 -8.42 -13.17 7.39
N ARG A 50 -9.49 -13.16 8.20
CA ARG A 50 -9.92 -14.35 8.97
C ARG A 50 -10.41 -15.45 8.04
N ALA A 51 -11.17 -15.08 7.00
CA ALA A 51 -11.75 -16.00 6.02
C ALA A 51 -10.76 -16.49 4.94
N LEU A 52 -9.65 -15.78 4.72
CA LEU A 52 -8.64 -16.18 3.73
C LEU A 52 -8.13 -17.60 3.93
N ARG A 53 -8.10 -18.35 2.83
CA ARG A 53 -7.48 -19.67 2.67
C ARG A 53 -6.09 -19.59 2.06
N ARG A 54 -5.79 -18.53 1.29
CA ARG A 54 -4.50 -18.39 0.61
C ARG A 54 -3.75 -17.12 1.02
N SER A 55 -2.45 -17.24 1.28
CA SER A 55 -1.59 -16.13 1.71
C SER A 55 -1.25 -15.13 0.60
N ASP A 56 -1.55 -15.46 -0.66
CA ASP A 56 -1.42 -14.59 -1.82
C ASP A 56 -2.70 -13.83 -2.16
N LEU A 57 -3.77 -13.98 -1.34
CA LEU A 57 -5.12 -13.46 -1.57
C LEU A 57 -5.73 -13.86 -2.92
N ALA A 58 -5.28 -14.94 -3.55
CA ALA A 58 -5.87 -15.37 -4.81
C ALA A 58 -7.36 -15.74 -4.68
N ASP A 59 -7.78 -16.09 -3.47
CA ASP A 59 -9.14 -16.42 -3.07
C ASP A 59 -9.99 -15.19 -2.72
N VAL A 60 -9.64 -14.00 -3.23
CA VAL A 60 -10.44 -12.78 -3.08
C VAL A 60 -11.11 -12.43 -4.40
N ARG A 61 -12.43 -12.27 -4.36
CA ARG A 61 -13.21 -11.74 -5.48
C ARG A 61 -14.15 -10.60 -5.11
N ILE A 62 -14.52 -9.83 -6.12
CA ILE A 62 -15.51 -8.76 -6.06
C ILE A 62 -16.48 -9.05 -7.19
N PHE A 63 -17.75 -9.09 -6.85
CA PHE A 63 -18.84 -9.40 -7.77
C PHE A 63 -19.80 -8.21 -7.88
N ASN A 64 -20.45 -8.08 -9.05
CA ASN A 64 -21.63 -7.22 -9.18
C ASN A 64 -22.91 -7.97 -8.82
N ALA A 65 -24.07 -7.30 -8.90
CA ALA A 65 -25.36 -7.91 -8.57
C ALA A 65 -25.75 -9.09 -9.48
N ALA A 66 -25.18 -9.17 -10.69
CA ALA A 66 -25.40 -10.29 -11.60
C ALA A 66 -24.51 -11.52 -11.28
N GLY A 67 -23.59 -11.40 -10.32
CA GLY A 67 -22.63 -12.44 -9.98
C GLY A 67 -21.40 -12.46 -10.90
N ASP A 68 -21.20 -11.43 -11.73
CA ASP A 68 -19.99 -11.34 -12.56
C ASP A 68 -18.79 -10.87 -11.72
N ALA A 69 -17.67 -11.56 -11.86
CA ALA A 69 -16.41 -11.14 -11.24
C ALA A 69 -15.87 -9.86 -11.90
N LEU A 70 -15.48 -8.88 -11.06
CA LEU A 70 -14.99 -7.59 -11.51
C LEU A 70 -13.45 -7.53 -11.63
N PRO A 71 -12.91 -6.78 -12.60
CA PRO A 71 -11.48 -6.50 -12.69
C PRO A 71 -10.98 -5.75 -11.45
N MET A 72 -9.91 -6.24 -10.83
CA MET A 72 -9.37 -5.68 -9.59
C MET A 72 -7.85 -5.73 -9.53
N ALA A 73 -7.27 -4.83 -8.75
CA ALA A 73 -5.84 -4.79 -8.44
C ALA A 73 -5.62 -4.43 -6.97
N ARG A 74 -4.47 -4.83 -6.43
CA ARG A 74 -4.00 -4.37 -5.13
C ARG A 74 -3.18 -3.10 -5.29
N LEU A 75 -3.49 -2.07 -4.51
CA LEU A 75 -2.68 -0.87 -4.41
C LEU A 75 -1.64 -1.06 -3.30
N PRO A 76 -0.40 -0.55 -3.47
CA PRO A 76 0.55 -0.52 -2.37
C PRO A 76 -0.03 0.33 -1.23
N PRO A 77 0.35 0.06 0.04
CA PRO A 77 -0.10 0.83 1.18
C PRO A 77 0.13 2.33 0.91
N GLN A 78 -0.96 3.08 0.82
CA GLN A 78 -0.88 4.53 0.64
C GLN A 78 -0.68 5.14 2.01
N GLY A 79 0.48 5.77 2.26
CA GLY A 79 0.60 6.68 3.39
C GLY A 79 -0.31 7.88 3.17
N ASP A 80 -0.82 8.50 4.23
CA ASP A 80 -1.62 9.72 4.09
C ASP A 80 -0.72 10.80 3.47
N THR A 81 -0.97 11.16 2.22
CA THR A 81 -0.22 12.25 1.59
C THR A 81 -0.91 13.54 1.97
N GLN A 82 -0.38 14.26 2.97
CA GLN A 82 -0.84 15.62 3.23
C GLN A 82 0.00 16.57 2.39
N ALA A 83 -0.66 17.27 1.47
CA ALA A 83 -0.04 18.37 0.78
C ALA A 83 -0.11 19.62 1.67
N LEU A 84 1.03 20.04 2.23
CA LEU A 84 1.16 21.35 2.84
C LEU A 84 1.16 22.39 1.71
N ARG A 85 0.18 23.28 1.72
CA ARG A 85 0.07 24.40 0.77
C ARG A 85 0.20 25.71 1.51
N VAL A 86 1.13 26.54 1.07
CA VAL A 86 1.38 27.83 1.69
C VAL A 86 1.55 28.88 0.61
N GLU A 87 0.64 29.85 0.59
CA GLU A 87 0.71 30.97 -0.34
C GLU A 87 1.83 31.94 0.04
N ARG A 88 2.50 32.45 -0.99
CA ARG A 88 3.54 33.47 -0.86
C ARG A 88 3.38 34.51 -1.98
N PRO A 89 3.48 35.81 -1.65
CA PRO A 89 3.44 36.87 -2.65
C PRO A 89 4.70 36.85 -3.50
N LEU A 90 4.56 37.07 -4.80
CA LEU A 90 5.70 37.22 -5.71
C LEU A 90 6.15 38.68 -5.75
N VAL A 91 7.44 38.92 -5.53
CA VAL A 91 8.04 40.25 -5.64
C VAL A 91 8.55 40.43 -7.06
N ALA A 92 7.93 41.33 -7.82
CA ALA A 92 8.34 41.61 -9.20
C ALA A 92 9.77 42.14 -9.26
N MET A 93 10.56 41.60 -10.18
CA MET A 93 11.88 42.12 -10.52
C MET A 93 11.76 43.33 -11.45
N PRO A 94 12.84 44.12 -11.65
CA PRO A 94 12.83 45.22 -12.60
C PRO A 94 12.39 44.75 -14.00
N PRO A 95 11.50 45.51 -14.67
CA PRO A 95 11.01 45.15 -15.99
C PRO A 95 12.14 45.23 -17.02
N VAL A 96 11.99 44.46 -18.10
CA VAL A 96 12.84 44.56 -19.29
C VAL A 96 12.02 45.23 -20.39
N VAL A 97 12.63 46.16 -21.12
CA VAL A 97 12.01 46.78 -22.29
C VAL A 97 12.05 45.77 -23.43
N VAL A 98 10.88 45.28 -23.83
CA VAL A 98 10.77 44.39 -24.98
C VAL A 98 10.58 45.25 -26.23
N PRO A 99 11.45 45.12 -27.25
CA PRO A 99 11.30 45.83 -28.50
C PRO A 99 9.95 45.47 -29.15
N GLY A 100 9.21 46.47 -29.63
CA GLY A 100 7.97 46.23 -30.38
C GLY A 100 8.25 45.51 -31.72
N PRO A 101 7.23 44.91 -32.36
CA PRO A 101 7.41 44.20 -33.63
C PRO A 101 8.10 45.03 -34.73
N ASP A 102 8.03 46.37 -34.65
CA ASP A 102 8.61 47.30 -35.63
C ASP A 102 9.78 48.16 -35.07
N SER A 103 10.49 47.68 -34.05
CA SER A 103 11.54 48.46 -33.40
C SER A 103 12.94 48.23 -34.01
N VAL A 104 13.61 49.33 -34.37
CA VAL A 104 14.98 49.33 -34.90
C VAL A 104 15.97 49.57 -33.75
N VAL A 105 16.87 48.62 -33.52
CA VAL A 105 17.97 48.76 -32.55
C VAL A 105 19.16 49.44 -33.23
N VAL A 106 19.47 50.67 -32.83
CA VAL A 106 20.68 51.38 -33.29
C VAL A 106 21.83 51.07 -32.33
N SER A 107 22.72 50.16 -32.71
CA SER A 107 23.98 49.92 -31.97
C SER A 107 25.09 50.81 -32.51
N ARG A 108 25.71 51.62 -31.64
CA ARG A 108 26.83 52.50 -31.99
C ARG A 108 28.16 51.80 -31.71
N ALA A 109 28.84 51.35 -32.76
CA ALA A 109 30.24 50.93 -32.71
C ALA A 109 31.11 52.02 -33.34
N GLY A 110 32.09 52.55 -32.59
CA GLY A 110 33.25 53.26 -33.12
C GLY A 110 33.01 54.38 -34.16
N GLY A 111 32.78 55.61 -33.69
CA GLY A 111 33.36 56.80 -34.34
C GLY A 111 32.69 57.43 -35.56
N SER A 112 31.66 56.85 -36.19
CA SER A 112 30.89 57.61 -37.20
C SER A 112 29.39 57.27 -37.17
N VAL A 113 28.56 58.31 -37.07
CA VAL A 113 27.10 58.22 -37.08
C VAL A 113 26.63 58.87 -38.37
N ARG A 114 26.21 58.04 -39.33
CA ARG A 114 25.46 58.49 -40.50
C ARG A 114 23.99 58.27 -40.20
N VAL A 115 23.25 59.36 -40.05
CA VAL A 115 21.79 59.34 -39.82
C VAL A 115 21.14 59.68 -41.15
N GLU A 116 20.44 58.71 -41.73
CA GLU A 116 19.45 58.94 -42.77
C GLU A 116 18.10 58.76 -42.10
N VAL A 117 17.40 59.86 -41.86
CA VAL A 117 16.04 59.87 -41.29
C VAL A 117 15.06 59.97 -42.45
N GLU A 118 14.45 58.85 -42.80
CA GLU A 118 13.11 58.86 -43.40
C GLU A 118 12.13 58.38 -42.32
N GLY A 119 11.14 59.22 -42.06
CA GLY A 119 10.29 59.13 -40.87
C GLY A 119 9.64 57.77 -40.70
N SER A 120 9.91 57.12 -39.56
CA SER A 120 9.01 56.17 -38.95
C SER A 120 9.01 56.43 -37.46
N ALA A 121 7.81 56.55 -36.89
CA ALA A 121 7.60 56.84 -35.49
C ALA A 121 8.40 55.85 -34.63
N VAL A 122 9.27 56.36 -33.76
CA VAL A 122 9.92 55.55 -32.73
C VAL A 122 8.83 55.10 -31.78
N VAL A 123 8.29 53.90 -31.99
CA VAL A 123 7.36 53.29 -31.04
C VAL A 123 8.20 52.87 -29.82
N PRO A 124 7.95 53.43 -28.63
CA PRO A 124 8.68 53.03 -27.42
C PRO A 124 8.47 51.53 -27.17
N GLY A 125 9.53 50.82 -26.83
CA GLY A 125 9.42 49.42 -26.40
C GLY A 125 8.50 49.29 -25.19
N VAL A 126 7.81 48.15 -25.07
CA VAL A 126 6.87 47.92 -23.97
C VAL A 126 7.62 47.28 -22.81
N ALA A 127 7.61 47.93 -21.64
CA ALA A 127 8.18 47.36 -20.43
C ALA A 127 7.38 46.12 -19.99
N ARG A 128 8.04 44.97 -19.85
CA ARG A 128 7.43 43.73 -19.38
C ARG A 128 8.18 43.16 -18.19
N GLN A 129 7.45 42.52 -17.28
CA GLN A 129 8.05 41.90 -16.09
C GLN A 129 8.79 40.63 -16.46
N ASN A 130 10.11 40.62 -16.24
CA ASN A 130 10.99 39.53 -16.68
C ASN A 130 11.05 38.36 -15.70
N GLY A 131 10.74 38.60 -14.42
CA GLY A 131 10.78 37.57 -13.40
C GLY A 131 10.35 38.08 -12.03
N TYR A 132 10.33 37.15 -11.08
CA TYR A 132 9.79 37.33 -9.75
C TYR A 132 10.69 36.66 -8.72
N LEU A 133 10.78 37.26 -7.54
CA LEU A 133 11.51 36.75 -6.39
C LEU A 133 10.53 36.34 -5.29
N LEU A 134 10.83 35.24 -4.61
CA LEU A 134 10.05 34.67 -3.54
C LEU A 134 10.96 34.34 -2.36
N ALA A 135 10.63 34.81 -1.16
CA ALA A 135 11.27 34.37 0.08
C ALA A 135 10.54 33.13 0.62
N VAL A 136 11.28 32.07 0.90
CA VAL A 136 10.75 30.77 1.36
C VAL A 136 11.49 30.22 2.59
N LYS A 137 12.33 31.03 3.23
CA LYS A 137 13.19 30.68 4.39
C LYS A 137 12.45 30.09 5.59
N ASP A 138 11.18 30.43 5.74
CA ASP A 138 10.27 30.06 6.81
C ASP A 138 9.41 28.82 6.45
N PHE A 139 9.61 28.24 5.27
CA PHE A 139 9.00 26.99 4.83
C PHE A 139 9.97 25.83 5.07
N GLU A 140 9.82 25.13 6.20
CA GLU A 140 10.78 24.09 6.63
C GLU A 140 10.75 22.80 5.79
N ALA A 141 9.60 22.52 5.17
CA ALA A 141 9.36 21.33 4.35
C ALA A 141 10.03 21.45 2.97
N PRO A 142 10.43 20.34 2.32
CA PRO A 142 10.90 20.38 0.93
C PRO A 142 9.77 20.84 0.00
N ILE A 143 10.08 21.73 -0.95
CA ILE A 143 9.11 22.26 -1.91
C ILE A 143 9.10 21.36 -3.15
N ASP A 144 7.98 20.68 -3.39
CA ASP A 144 7.78 19.72 -4.49
C ASP A 144 7.07 20.35 -5.69
N ALA A 145 6.40 21.48 -5.53
CA ALA A 145 5.90 22.27 -6.65
C ALA A 145 5.63 23.73 -6.26
N LEU A 146 5.54 24.59 -7.27
CA LEU A 146 4.90 25.90 -7.19
C LEU A 146 3.60 25.87 -7.99
N VAL A 147 2.53 26.45 -7.46
CA VAL A 147 1.33 26.78 -8.24
C VAL A 147 1.31 28.28 -8.43
N LEU A 148 1.36 28.75 -9.67
CA LEU A 148 1.50 30.16 -10.00
C LEU A 148 0.13 30.79 -10.25
N ALA A 149 -0.13 31.93 -9.63
CA ALA A 149 -1.30 32.75 -9.93
C ALA A 149 -0.87 33.99 -10.73
N TRP A 150 -1.72 34.46 -11.63
CA TRP A 150 -1.48 35.62 -12.48
C TRP A 150 -2.67 36.57 -12.55
N SER A 151 -2.40 37.80 -12.99
CA SER A 151 -3.39 38.85 -13.16
C SER A 151 -4.22 38.67 -14.44
N ALA A 152 -5.54 38.73 -14.27
CA ALA A 152 -6.59 38.68 -15.30
C ALA A 152 -6.63 37.40 -16.17
N PRO A 153 -7.82 36.99 -16.65
CA PRO A 153 -7.97 35.82 -17.52
C PRO A 153 -7.58 36.17 -18.98
N THR A 154 -6.37 36.68 -19.18
CA THR A 154 -5.84 36.91 -20.53
C THR A 154 -5.25 35.61 -21.05
N PRO A 155 -5.61 35.13 -22.25
CA PRO A 155 -4.98 33.96 -22.81
C PRO A 155 -3.47 34.18 -23.02
N PHE A 156 -2.65 33.25 -22.55
CA PHE A 156 -1.21 33.27 -22.79
C PHE A 156 -0.63 31.86 -22.75
N GLU A 157 0.51 31.70 -23.42
CA GLU A 157 1.36 30.53 -23.34
C GLU A 157 2.80 31.02 -23.19
N ALA A 158 3.50 30.50 -22.17
CA ALA A 158 4.89 30.82 -21.91
C ALA A 158 5.58 29.63 -21.22
N ALA A 159 6.89 29.74 -21.06
CA ALA A 159 7.64 28.82 -20.22
C ALA A 159 8.34 29.59 -19.09
N VAL A 160 8.55 28.94 -17.96
CA VAL A 160 9.28 29.50 -16.82
C VAL A 160 10.53 28.69 -16.49
N ARG A 161 11.51 29.40 -15.92
CA ARG A 161 12.68 28.83 -15.28
C ARG A 161 12.66 29.19 -13.81
N VAL A 162 12.85 28.19 -12.94
CA VAL A 162 12.94 28.41 -11.49
C VAL A 162 14.37 28.18 -11.03
N ARG A 163 14.88 29.12 -10.24
CA ARG A 163 16.19 29.07 -9.61
C ARG A 163 16.05 29.20 -8.10
N ALA A 164 16.92 28.51 -7.38
CA ALA A 164 16.98 28.51 -5.92
C ALA A 164 18.29 29.12 -5.44
N SER A 165 18.27 29.81 -4.31
CA SER A 165 19.43 30.42 -3.68
C SER A 165 19.24 30.51 -2.16
N ASP A 166 20.34 30.45 -1.42
CA ASP A 166 20.35 30.68 0.04
C ASP A 166 20.91 32.06 0.42
N ASP A 167 21.57 32.74 -0.52
CA ASP A 167 22.37 33.96 -0.31
C ASP A 167 22.01 35.12 -1.27
N LEU A 168 21.06 34.91 -2.19
CA LEU A 168 20.66 35.82 -3.28
C LEU A 168 21.73 36.10 -4.35
N SER A 169 22.94 35.57 -4.22
CA SER A 169 24.04 35.75 -5.18
C SER A 169 24.30 34.49 -6.00
N THR A 170 24.29 33.33 -5.35
CA THR A 170 24.55 32.02 -5.96
C THR A 170 23.23 31.36 -6.29
N TRP A 171 22.94 31.17 -7.58
CA TRP A 171 21.67 30.64 -8.06
C TRP A 171 21.85 29.29 -8.74
N ARG A 172 21.13 28.26 -8.28
CA ARG A 172 21.04 26.94 -8.93
C ARG A 172 19.71 26.79 -9.64
N THR A 173 19.72 26.29 -10.87
CA THR A 173 18.47 26.01 -11.60
C THR A 173 17.82 24.75 -11.05
N VAL A 174 16.54 24.84 -10.70
CA VAL A 174 15.75 23.73 -10.13
C VAL A 174 14.63 23.28 -11.04
N ALA A 175 14.19 24.14 -11.95
CA ALA A 175 13.31 23.79 -13.07
C ALA A 175 13.65 24.69 -14.26
N ARG A 176 13.54 24.15 -15.48
CA ARG A 176 13.85 24.85 -16.73
C ARG A 176 12.78 24.53 -17.76
N ASN A 177 12.45 25.52 -18.60
CA ASN A 177 11.52 25.37 -19.70
C ASN A 177 10.19 24.67 -19.31
N VAL A 178 9.61 25.08 -18.17
CA VAL A 178 8.34 24.51 -17.70
C VAL A 178 7.18 25.30 -18.30
N PRO A 179 6.27 24.67 -19.07
CA PRO A 179 5.16 25.39 -19.68
C PRO A 179 4.17 25.89 -18.63
N VAL A 180 3.73 27.14 -18.78
CA VAL A 180 2.68 27.79 -17.99
C VAL A 180 1.75 28.48 -18.98
N LEU A 181 0.46 28.14 -18.93
CA LEU A 181 -0.51 28.66 -19.88
C LEU A 181 -1.91 28.77 -19.30
N ALA A 182 -2.68 29.67 -19.88
CA ALA A 182 -4.12 29.77 -19.73
C ALA A 182 -4.69 30.08 -21.10
N ILE A 183 -5.48 29.17 -21.69
CA ILE A 183 -6.05 29.36 -23.03
C ILE A 183 -7.53 28.96 -22.98
N GLY A 184 -8.36 29.63 -23.77
CA GLY A 184 -9.80 29.36 -23.83
C GLY A 184 -10.60 30.11 -22.77
N GLU A 185 -11.92 29.96 -22.84
CA GLU A 185 -12.89 30.65 -22.00
C GLU A 185 -13.96 29.67 -21.48
N GLY A 186 -14.55 29.99 -20.32
CA GLY A 186 -15.62 29.18 -19.71
C GLY A 186 -15.21 27.72 -19.49
N GLU A 187 -16.05 26.80 -19.95
CA GLU A 187 -15.85 25.34 -19.81
C GLU A 187 -14.73 24.78 -20.70
N ALA A 188 -14.31 25.51 -21.74
CA ALA A 188 -13.22 25.11 -22.63
C ALA A 188 -11.85 25.68 -22.19
N ARG A 189 -11.76 26.23 -20.97
CA ARG A 189 -10.54 26.84 -20.44
C ARG A 189 -9.54 25.75 -20.02
N ILE A 190 -8.36 25.78 -20.63
CA ILE A 190 -7.22 24.92 -20.29
C ILE A 190 -6.23 25.78 -19.50
N VAL A 191 -5.83 25.28 -18.32
CA VAL A 191 -4.87 25.95 -17.43
C VAL A 191 -3.76 24.98 -17.06
N GLN A 192 -2.51 25.42 -17.24
CA GLN A 192 -1.34 24.80 -16.64
C GLN A 192 -0.65 25.86 -15.78
N ASP A 193 -0.84 25.79 -14.47
CA ASP A 193 -0.32 26.73 -13.48
C ASP A 193 0.77 26.12 -12.57
N ARG A 194 1.00 24.82 -12.70
CA ARG A 194 1.86 24.04 -11.81
C ARG A 194 3.25 23.89 -12.39
N VAL A 195 4.24 24.25 -11.57
CA VAL A 195 5.67 24.06 -11.85
C VAL A 195 6.21 22.98 -10.91
N PRO A 196 6.46 21.75 -11.40
CA PRO A 196 7.00 20.67 -10.57
C PRO A 196 8.44 20.96 -10.17
N LEU A 197 8.77 20.66 -8.92
CA LEU A 197 10.10 20.76 -8.32
C LEU A 197 10.47 19.41 -7.68
N SER A 198 11.76 19.16 -7.49
CA SER A 198 12.24 17.90 -6.89
C SER A 198 12.66 18.10 -5.43
N GLY A 199 11.70 18.40 -4.56
CA GLY A 199 11.93 18.51 -3.11
C GLY A 199 12.93 19.60 -2.71
N VAL A 200 12.77 20.79 -3.27
CA VAL A 200 13.73 21.91 -3.14
C VAL A 200 13.68 22.50 -1.73
N LYS A 201 14.85 22.54 -1.06
CA LYS A 201 15.08 23.40 0.12
C LYS A 201 15.98 24.58 -0.27
N ALA A 202 15.55 25.79 0.06
CA ALA A 202 16.29 27.03 -0.17
C ALA A 202 15.72 28.16 0.70
N ARG A 203 16.39 29.31 0.78
CA ARG A 203 15.83 30.52 1.41
C ARG A 203 15.09 31.42 0.43
N TYR A 204 15.47 31.38 -0.84
CA TYR A 204 14.91 32.20 -1.91
C TYR A 204 14.68 31.39 -3.18
N LEU A 205 13.56 31.64 -3.85
CA LEU A 205 13.28 31.16 -5.19
C LEU A 205 13.11 32.34 -6.13
N ARG A 206 13.56 32.17 -7.36
CA ARG A 206 13.40 33.12 -8.46
C ARG A 206 12.71 32.43 -9.62
N VAL A 207 11.63 33.02 -10.11
CA VAL A 207 10.84 32.53 -11.25
C VAL A 207 11.03 33.53 -12.38
N ASP A 208 11.73 33.13 -13.43
CA ASP A 208 11.94 33.95 -14.63
C ASP A 208 11.13 33.39 -15.79
N TRP A 209 10.67 34.25 -16.70
CA TRP A 209 10.16 33.77 -17.99
C TRP A 209 11.32 33.25 -18.84
N ASP A 210 11.13 32.09 -19.45
CA ASP A 210 12.08 31.49 -20.39
C ASP A 210 11.71 31.97 -21.80
N GLY A 211 12.33 33.07 -22.25
CA GLY A 211 12.02 33.73 -23.52
C GLY A 211 11.41 35.12 -23.35
N ALA A 212 10.61 35.56 -24.32
CA ALA A 212 9.95 36.86 -24.26
C ALA A 212 8.84 36.87 -23.19
N PRO A 213 8.87 37.77 -22.20
CA PRO A 213 7.84 37.81 -21.17
C PRO A 213 6.43 38.05 -21.76
N PRO A 214 5.40 37.33 -21.29
CA PRO A 214 4.01 37.56 -21.71
C PRO A 214 3.47 38.88 -21.16
N THR A 215 2.24 39.24 -21.56
CA THR A 215 1.54 40.43 -21.05
C THR A 215 0.97 40.25 -19.65
N VAL A 216 0.92 39.01 -19.14
CA VAL A 216 0.42 38.69 -17.81
C VAL A 216 1.48 38.92 -16.74
N ALA A 217 1.04 39.30 -15.54
CA ALA A 217 1.92 39.40 -14.38
C ALA A 217 1.59 38.28 -13.38
N LEU A 218 2.62 37.56 -12.92
CA LEU A 218 2.45 36.65 -11.79
C LEU A 218 2.22 37.46 -10.50
N THR A 219 1.25 37.04 -9.69
CA THR A 219 0.82 37.74 -8.48
C THR A 219 1.21 36.96 -7.22
N GLN A 220 1.02 35.65 -7.24
CA GLN A 220 1.28 34.76 -6.11
C GLN A 220 1.90 33.44 -6.57
N ALA A 221 2.59 32.78 -5.66
CA ALA A 221 2.97 31.39 -5.79
C ALA A 221 2.54 30.62 -4.54
N THR A 222 1.84 29.51 -4.71
CA THR A 222 1.58 28.56 -3.64
C THR A 222 2.70 27.54 -3.61
N LEU A 223 3.45 27.51 -2.50
CA LEU A 223 4.40 26.45 -2.20
C LEU A 223 3.63 25.17 -1.91
N VAL A 224 3.96 24.08 -2.59
CA VAL A 224 3.37 22.76 -2.34
C VAL A 224 4.48 21.83 -1.85
N SER A 225 4.30 21.29 -0.65
CA SER A 225 5.10 20.17 -0.14
C SER A 225 4.18 18.96 0.02
N GLN A 226 4.53 17.85 -0.61
CA GLN A 226 3.87 16.58 -0.41
C GLN A 226 4.61 15.84 0.70
N ARG A 227 4.16 16.01 1.95
CA ARG A 227 4.58 15.11 3.02
C ARG A 227 3.75 13.84 2.92
N HIS A 228 4.40 12.70 2.73
CA HIS A 228 3.81 11.42 3.11
C HIS A 228 3.76 11.41 4.64
N VAL A 229 2.63 11.83 5.18
CA VAL A 229 2.36 11.91 6.61
C VAL A 229 1.88 10.57 7.07
N GLY A 230 2.63 9.97 7.97
CA GLY A 230 2.19 8.78 8.66
C GLY A 230 2.50 7.51 7.87
N ARG A 231 3.12 6.57 8.57
CA ARG A 231 2.92 5.16 8.22
C ARG A 231 1.40 4.94 8.27
N PRO A 232 0.82 4.27 7.27
CA PRO A 232 -0.61 3.97 7.28
C PRO A 232 -1.00 3.37 8.63
N ALA A 233 -2.16 3.78 9.15
CA ALA A 233 -2.60 3.43 10.49
C ALA A 233 -2.63 1.90 10.62
N ARG A 234 -1.85 1.41 11.58
CA ARG A 234 -1.70 -0.02 11.83
C ARG A 234 -2.78 -0.47 12.78
N GLU A 235 -3.46 -1.54 12.39
CA GLU A 235 -4.36 -2.29 13.25
C GLU A 235 -3.58 -3.36 14.02
N TRP A 236 -4.11 -3.72 15.19
CA TRP A 236 -3.45 -4.61 16.13
C TRP A 236 -4.31 -5.81 16.47
N LEU A 237 -3.71 -6.99 16.40
CA LEU A 237 -4.31 -8.25 16.80
C LEU A 237 -3.51 -8.86 17.94
N THR A 238 -4.08 -8.90 19.14
CA THR A 238 -3.41 -9.43 20.32
C THR A 238 -3.71 -10.91 20.49
N LEU A 239 -2.67 -11.73 20.51
CA LEU A 239 -2.74 -13.19 20.64
C LEU A 239 -2.36 -13.63 22.06
N ALA A 240 -3.15 -14.57 22.57
CA ALA A 240 -2.81 -15.34 23.76
C ALA A 240 -1.90 -16.51 23.37
N GLY A 241 -0.88 -16.77 24.20
CA GLY A 241 0.10 -17.82 23.95
C GLY A 241 -0.22 -19.11 24.70
N GLN A 242 0.31 -20.22 24.20
CA GLN A 242 0.33 -21.52 24.87
C GLN A 242 1.78 -21.96 25.06
N VAL A 243 2.11 -22.50 26.23
CA VAL A 243 3.48 -22.96 26.52
C VAL A 243 3.80 -24.23 25.75
N ASP A 244 4.95 -24.23 25.07
CA ASP A 244 5.57 -25.40 24.46
C ASP A 244 7.06 -25.47 24.89
N GLY A 245 7.31 -26.16 26.01
CA GLY A 245 8.63 -26.22 26.62
C GLY A 245 9.14 -24.84 27.08
N MET A 246 10.25 -24.37 26.50
CA MET A 246 10.81 -23.02 26.76
C MET A 246 10.27 -21.94 25.83
N ARG A 247 9.28 -22.26 24.99
CA ARG A 247 8.74 -21.36 23.98
C ARG A 247 7.25 -21.19 24.20
N ILE A 248 6.71 -20.13 23.59
CA ILE A 248 5.29 -19.81 23.64
C ILE A 248 4.79 -19.76 22.20
N ASP A 249 3.83 -20.62 21.89
CA ASP A 249 3.19 -20.71 20.58
C ASP A 249 1.93 -19.84 20.55
N TYR A 250 1.73 -19.13 19.44
CA TYR A 250 0.59 -18.28 19.19
C TYR A 250 -0.01 -18.62 17.82
N VAL A 251 -1.34 -18.59 17.74
CA VAL A 251 -2.08 -18.89 16.51
C VAL A 251 -2.88 -17.65 16.11
N SER A 252 -2.60 -17.13 14.92
CA SER A 252 -3.37 -16.05 14.33
C SER A 252 -4.73 -16.59 13.84
N PRO A 253 -5.85 -15.90 14.14
CA PRO A 253 -7.18 -16.25 13.65
C PRO A 253 -7.38 -15.99 12.14
N GLY A 254 -6.36 -15.45 11.45
CA GLY A 254 -6.42 -15.11 10.04
C GLY A 254 -5.04 -15.13 9.36
N LEU A 255 -5.05 -14.98 8.03
CA LEU A 255 -3.86 -14.70 7.23
C LEU A 255 -3.69 -13.18 7.11
N PHE A 256 -3.32 -12.52 8.21
CA PHE A 256 -3.14 -11.07 8.25
C PHE A 256 -1.81 -10.62 7.64
N PRO A 257 -1.73 -9.48 6.94
CA PRO A 257 -0.50 -8.92 6.37
C PRO A 257 0.37 -8.28 7.45
N VAL A 258 0.98 -9.11 8.30
CA VAL A 258 1.76 -8.67 9.47
C VAL A 258 3.06 -8.04 9.04
N ASP A 259 3.29 -6.79 9.47
CA ASP A 259 4.49 -6.01 9.20
C ASP A 259 5.15 -5.45 10.48
N ALA A 260 4.53 -5.68 11.64
CA ALA A 260 5.13 -5.39 12.94
C ALA A 260 4.68 -6.39 14.01
N VAL A 261 5.50 -6.56 15.03
CA VAL A 261 5.20 -7.32 16.23
C VAL A 261 5.47 -6.49 17.46
N ARG A 262 4.71 -6.71 18.52
CA ARG A 262 4.93 -6.12 19.84
C ARG A 262 4.66 -7.17 20.90
N LEU A 263 5.65 -7.38 21.75
CA LEU A 263 5.52 -8.26 22.91
C LEU A 263 4.96 -7.44 24.07
N VAL A 264 3.91 -7.95 24.71
CA VAL A 264 3.23 -7.29 25.83
C VAL A 264 3.42 -8.16 27.07
N PRO A 265 4.29 -7.76 28.01
CA PRO A 265 4.46 -8.44 29.29
C PRO A 265 3.12 -8.57 30.05
N ALA A 266 2.96 -9.69 30.75
CA ALA A 266 1.76 -9.94 31.55
C ALA A 266 1.76 -9.10 32.84
N GLY A 267 2.91 -9.01 33.50
CA GLY A 267 3.13 -8.21 34.69
C GLY A 267 3.20 -6.70 34.42
N ASP A 268 2.81 -5.91 35.42
CA ASP A 268 3.07 -4.48 35.43
C ASP A 268 4.53 -4.20 35.83
N ASN A 269 5.10 -3.13 35.27
CA ASN A 269 6.52 -2.75 35.46
C ASN A 269 7.50 -3.86 35.10
N ASP A 270 7.20 -4.58 34.02
CA ASP A 270 7.96 -5.74 33.56
C ASP A 270 8.60 -5.49 32.18
N VAL A 271 9.70 -6.20 31.93
CA VAL A 271 10.45 -6.17 30.68
C VAL A 271 10.79 -7.58 30.22
N VAL A 272 10.42 -7.91 28.99
CA VAL A 272 10.69 -9.21 28.38
C VAL A 272 11.42 -9.02 27.06
N SER A 273 12.61 -9.60 26.95
CA SER A 273 13.33 -9.73 25.68
C SER A 273 13.10 -11.12 25.11
N ALA A 274 12.77 -11.19 23.81
CA ALA A 274 12.50 -12.45 23.16
C ALA A 274 12.81 -12.43 21.66
N THR A 275 13.01 -13.62 21.12
CA THR A 275 13.09 -13.84 19.68
C THR A 275 11.74 -14.32 19.15
N VAL A 276 11.27 -13.73 18.05
CA VAL A 276 10.00 -14.04 17.39
C VAL A 276 10.28 -14.75 16.08
N SER A 277 9.60 -15.87 15.87
CA SER A 277 9.61 -16.65 14.63
C SER A 277 8.18 -16.95 14.17
N SER A 278 7.99 -17.19 12.88
CA SER A 278 6.70 -17.62 12.33
C SER A 278 6.85 -18.70 11.27
N ARG A 279 5.76 -19.39 10.92
CA ARG A 279 5.73 -20.36 9.82
C ARG A 279 4.34 -20.45 9.17
N PRO A 280 4.27 -20.79 7.88
CA PRO A 280 2.99 -20.84 7.14
C PRO A 280 2.14 -22.07 7.50
N ALA A 281 2.77 -23.17 7.92
CA ALA A 281 2.11 -24.43 8.23
C ALA A 281 2.89 -25.22 9.30
N VAL A 282 2.24 -26.17 9.95
CA VAL A 282 2.84 -27.03 10.99
C VAL A 282 4.02 -27.86 10.46
N SER A 283 3.97 -28.27 9.19
CA SER A 283 5.05 -29.01 8.51
C SER A 283 6.20 -28.11 8.06
N ALA A 284 6.01 -26.79 8.03
CA ALA A 284 7.02 -25.85 7.57
C ALA A 284 8.05 -25.54 8.67
N ARG A 285 9.26 -25.19 8.23
CA ARG A 285 10.33 -24.68 9.12
C ARG A 285 9.94 -23.33 9.73
N TRP A 286 10.31 -23.14 10.99
CA TRP A 286 10.27 -21.82 11.63
C TRP A 286 11.18 -20.84 10.89
N GLN A 287 10.67 -19.64 10.63
CA GLN A 287 11.40 -18.54 10.03
C GLN A 287 11.59 -17.45 11.09
N TRP A 288 12.85 -17.08 11.34
CA TRP A 288 13.17 -15.97 12.21
C TRP A 288 12.58 -14.66 11.66
N ARG A 289 11.93 -13.87 12.50
CA ARG A 289 11.29 -12.60 12.12
C ARG A 289 11.94 -11.39 12.73
N ALA A 290 12.16 -11.42 14.04
CA ALA A 290 12.77 -10.32 14.76
C ALA A 290 13.25 -10.75 16.15
N ARG A 291 14.12 -9.93 16.75
CA ARG A 291 14.29 -9.88 18.19
C ARG A 291 13.60 -8.62 18.71
N THR A 292 12.81 -8.76 19.76
CA THR A 292 11.96 -7.69 20.30
C THR A 292 12.11 -7.59 21.81
N VAL A 293 11.86 -6.39 22.33
CA VAL A 293 11.80 -6.13 23.77
C VAL A 293 10.43 -5.51 24.05
N GLY A 294 9.63 -6.21 24.86
CA GLY A 294 8.38 -5.70 25.39
C GLY A 294 8.61 -5.07 26.75
N TYR A 295 8.14 -3.85 26.95
CA TYR A 295 8.04 -3.23 28.26
C TYR A 295 6.59 -2.87 28.56
N ARG A 296 6.20 -2.94 29.83
CA ARG A 296 4.94 -2.43 30.35
C ARG A 296 5.24 -1.64 31.63
N LEU A 297 5.27 -0.32 31.54
CA LEU A 297 5.63 0.56 32.65
C LEU A 297 4.43 1.41 33.06
N GLN A 298 4.13 1.46 34.36
CA GLN A 298 3.17 2.42 34.89
C GLN A 298 3.87 3.74 35.16
N GLN A 299 3.41 4.82 34.53
CA GLN A 299 3.92 6.17 34.80
C GLN A 299 3.12 6.89 35.90
N GLN A 300 3.76 7.89 36.53
CA GLN A 300 3.06 8.80 37.44
C GLN A 300 1.95 9.53 36.68
N GLY A 301 0.69 9.21 37.01
CA GLY A 301 -0.50 9.66 36.28
C GLY A 301 -1.39 8.52 35.78
N GLY A 302 -0.99 7.25 35.98
CA GLY A 302 -1.82 6.07 35.67
C GLY A 302 -1.78 5.61 34.21
N ALA A 303 -1.02 6.28 33.36
CA ALA A 303 -0.77 5.85 31.99
C ALA A 303 0.17 4.62 31.99
N THR A 304 -0.25 3.55 31.33
CA THR A 304 0.61 2.39 31.06
C THR A 304 1.27 2.57 29.71
N GLU A 305 2.60 2.66 29.69
CA GLU A 305 3.35 2.69 28.44
C GLU A 305 3.75 1.29 28.02
N GLU A 306 3.43 0.95 26.77
CA GLU A 306 3.84 -0.28 26.12
C GLU A 306 4.98 -0.04 25.11
N GLY A 307 5.77 -1.10 24.91
CA GLY A 307 6.80 -1.23 23.88
C GLY A 307 6.49 -0.58 22.52
N ALA A 308 7.47 0.11 21.94
CA ALA A 308 7.42 0.44 20.51
C ALA A 308 7.38 -0.84 19.65
N PRO A 309 6.59 -0.86 18.54
CA PRO A 309 6.57 -1.99 17.61
C PRO A 309 7.95 -2.30 17.04
N THR A 310 8.27 -3.59 16.92
CA THR A 310 9.40 -4.06 16.10
C THR A 310 8.89 -4.39 14.70
N GLY A 311 9.45 -3.74 13.66
CA GLY A 311 9.10 -4.02 12.27
C GLY A 311 9.60 -5.40 11.83
N VAL A 312 8.80 -6.10 11.02
CA VAL A 312 9.16 -7.39 10.41
C VAL A 312 8.92 -7.34 8.90
N ALA A 313 9.56 -8.25 8.16
CA ALA A 313 9.22 -8.45 6.76
C ALA A 313 7.77 -8.94 6.64
N LEU A 314 7.02 -8.37 5.70
CA LEU A 314 5.60 -8.67 5.49
C LEU A 314 5.38 -10.19 5.37
N THR A 315 4.53 -10.74 6.23
CA THR A 315 4.17 -12.16 6.22
C THR A 315 2.70 -12.35 6.57
N ARG A 316 2.11 -13.45 6.10
CA ARG A 316 0.77 -13.90 6.47
C ARG A 316 0.78 -15.24 7.20
N ASP A 317 1.93 -15.60 7.78
CA ASP A 317 2.07 -16.82 8.55
C ASP A 317 1.04 -16.84 9.70
N PRO A 318 0.26 -17.93 9.85
CA PRO A 318 -0.70 -18.03 10.93
C PRO A 318 -0.08 -18.54 12.23
N LEU A 319 1.07 -19.20 12.19
CA LEU A 319 1.72 -19.80 13.35
C LEU A 319 2.93 -18.95 13.76
N TRP A 320 2.96 -18.55 15.02
CA TRP A 320 3.98 -17.71 15.61
C TRP A 320 4.55 -18.38 16.86
N GLN A 321 5.84 -18.17 17.12
CA GLN A 321 6.52 -18.70 18.29
C GLN A 321 7.45 -17.64 18.86
N VAL A 322 7.40 -17.49 20.17
CA VAL A 322 8.24 -16.59 20.95
C VAL A 322 9.13 -17.41 21.87
N ALA A 323 10.44 -17.20 21.79
CA ALA A 323 11.41 -17.74 22.73
C ALA A 323 11.93 -16.57 23.58
N ALA A 324 11.49 -16.50 24.83
CA ALA A 324 11.98 -15.51 25.78
C ALA A 324 13.41 -15.86 26.23
N ASP A 325 14.22 -14.83 26.47
CA ASP A 325 15.63 -15.01 26.91
C ASP A 325 15.71 -15.57 28.34
N ALA A 326 14.72 -15.26 29.19
CA ALA A 326 14.51 -15.86 30.50
C ALA A 326 13.29 -16.78 30.47
N ALA A 327 13.33 -17.86 31.25
CA ALA A 327 12.21 -18.81 31.31
C ALA A 327 10.94 -18.07 31.77
N PRO A 328 9.85 -18.08 30.99
CA PRO A 328 8.61 -17.46 31.41
C PRO A 328 8.08 -18.18 32.64
N GLY A 329 7.73 -17.44 33.69
CA GLY A 329 6.95 -18.00 34.80
C GLY A 329 5.65 -18.58 34.24
N THR A 330 5.30 -19.81 34.63
CA THR A 330 4.18 -20.56 34.02
C THR A 330 2.79 -19.94 34.28
N ALA A 331 2.69 -18.95 35.18
CA ALA A 331 1.43 -18.32 35.55
C ALA A 331 1.05 -17.11 34.67
N ASP A 332 2.01 -16.42 34.05
CA ASP A 332 1.79 -15.11 33.42
C ASP A 332 2.55 -14.99 32.08
N LEU A 333 1.96 -15.54 31.02
CA LEU A 333 2.55 -15.54 29.69
C LEU A 333 2.41 -14.17 29.00
N PRO A 334 3.47 -13.64 28.36
CA PRO A 334 3.35 -12.43 27.57
C PRO A 334 2.38 -12.64 26.39
N ARG A 335 1.66 -11.59 26.02
CA ARG A 335 0.82 -11.56 24.81
C ARG A 335 1.65 -11.10 23.61
N LEU A 336 1.33 -11.64 22.44
CA LEU A 336 1.94 -11.21 21.17
C LEU A 336 0.94 -10.37 20.39
N ALA A 337 1.20 -9.08 20.23
CA ALA A 337 0.43 -8.21 19.37
C ALA A 337 1.02 -8.20 17.96
N LEU A 338 0.22 -8.61 16.97
CA LEU A 338 0.55 -8.56 15.55
C LEU A 338 -0.02 -7.28 14.94
N GLY A 339 0.88 -6.52 14.35
CA GLY A 339 0.60 -5.26 13.71
C GLY A 339 0.49 -5.43 12.19
N TRP A 340 -0.59 -4.91 11.60
CA TRP A 340 -0.82 -4.99 10.15
C TRP A 340 -1.50 -3.73 9.61
N VAL A 341 -1.33 -3.49 8.32
CA VAL A 341 -1.98 -2.38 7.61
C VAL A 341 -3.00 -2.95 6.64
N PRO A 342 -4.26 -2.48 6.65
CA PRO A 342 -5.25 -2.91 5.68
C PRO A 342 -4.82 -2.68 4.23
N GLU A 343 -4.76 -3.76 3.46
CA GLU A 343 -4.51 -3.71 2.04
C GLU A 343 -5.67 -3.03 1.31
N THR A 344 -5.32 -2.17 0.36
CA THR A 344 -6.29 -1.46 -0.46
C THR A 344 -6.49 -2.19 -1.77
N VAL A 345 -7.75 -2.46 -2.12
CA VAL A 345 -8.16 -3.08 -3.38
C VAL A 345 -8.89 -2.03 -4.20
N VAL A 346 -8.49 -1.89 -5.47
CA VAL A 346 -9.17 -1.07 -6.46
C VAL A 346 -9.84 -1.97 -7.49
N PHE A 347 -11.05 -1.61 -7.94
CA PHE A 347 -11.79 -2.36 -8.93
C PHE A 347 -12.63 -1.48 -9.86
N VAL A 348 -12.89 -1.98 -11.07
CA VAL A 348 -13.78 -1.33 -12.04
C VAL A 348 -15.22 -1.75 -11.75
N ALA A 349 -16.07 -0.77 -11.42
CA ALA A 349 -17.47 -0.98 -11.04
C ALA A 349 -18.35 -1.23 -12.28
N ARG A 350 -18.19 -2.40 -12.92
CA ARG A 350 -18.96 -2.78 -14.11
C ARG A 350 -20.30 -3.43 -13.73
N GLY A 351 -21.39 -2.83 -14.19
CA GLY A 351 -22.74 -3.33 -13.93
C GLY A 351 -23.37 -2.70 -12.69
N ALA A 352 -24.62 -3.07 -12.40
CA ALA A 352 -25.35 -2.54 -11.27
C ALA A 352 -24.84 -3.12 -9.93
N GLY A 353 -24.86 -2.28 -8.89
CA GLY A 353 -24.74 -2.74 -7.51
C GLY A 353 -26.00 -3.49 -7.04
N PRO A 354 -25.99 -4.09 -5.84
CA PRO A 354 -24.89 -4.04 -4.86
C PRO A 354 -23.67 -4.84 -5.31
N PHE A 355 -22.49 -4.36 -4.92
CA PHE A 355 -21.24 -5.11 -5.11
C PHE A 355 -20.96 -5.98 -3.89
N THR A 356 -20.29 -7.11 -4.08
CA THR A 356 -20.00 -8.06 -3.01
C THR A 356 -18.52 -8.41 -2.99
N LEU A 357 -17.85 -8.21 -1.85
CA LEU A 357 -16.53 -8.74 -1.58
C LEU A 357 -16.66 -10.18 -1.09
N ALA A 358 -16.05 -11.12 -1.79
CA ALA A 358 -16.14 -12.56 -1.54
C ALA A 358 -14.76 -13.16 -1.30
N MET A 359 -14.63 -14.08 -0.34
CA MET A 359 -13.38 -14.80 -0.11
C MET A 359 -13.50 -16.12 0.66
N GLY A 360 -12.41 -16.89 0.64
CA GLY A 360 -12.31 -18.15 1.37
C GLY A 360 -12.50 -19.40 0.51
N ASP A 361 -12.35 -19.28 -0.81
CA ASP A 361 -12.28 -20.42 -1.74
C ASP A 361 -10.80 -20.80 -1.98
N ALA A 362 -10.38 -21.93 -1.42
CA ALA A 362 -8.99 -22.37 -1.51
C ALA A 362 -8.54 -22.71 -2.95
N ASP A 363 -9.47 -23.08 -3.82
CA ASP A 363 -9.20 -23.54 -5.18
C ASP A 363 -9.33 -22.42 -6.22
N ALA A 364 -9.82 -21.24 -5.81
CA ALA A 364 -9.94 -20.07 -6.66
C ALA A 364 -8.59 -19.69 -7.31
N PRO A 365 -8.56 -19.49 -8.64
CA PRO A 365 -7.38 -18.99 -9.31
C PRO A 365 -7.14 -17.52 -9.00
N SER A 366 -5.87 -17.10 -8.97
CA SER A 366 -5.52 -15.69 -8.79
C SER A 366 -6.08 -14.85 -9.92
N ALA A 367 -6.73 -13.76 -9.54
CA ALA A 367 -7.44 -12.91 -10.48
C ALA A 367 -7.10 -11.42 -10.32
N TRP A 368 -5.94 -11.17 -9.71
CA TRP A 368 -5.32 -9.86 -9.55
C TRP A 368 -4.69 -9.37 -10.85
N LEU A 369 -5.10 -8.19 -11.28
CA LEU A 369 -4.44 -7.43 -12.34
C LEU A 369 -3.36 -6.52 -11.76
N ARG A 370 -2.48 -6.01 -12.63
CA ARG A 370 -1.55 -4.94 -12.24
C ARG A 370 -2.33 -3.64 -12.04
N PRO A 371 -1.91 -2.77 -11.10
CA PRO A 371 -2.59 -1.48 -10.88
C PRO A 371 -2.82 -0.66 -12.15
N GLY A 372 -1.83 -0.58 -13.06
CA GLY A 372 -1.97 0.14 -14.33
C GLY A 372 -2.92 -0.47 -15.36
N GLN A 373 -3.43 -1.68 -15.14
CA GLN A 373 -4.48 -2.28 -15.97
C GLN A 373 -5.89 -1.94 -15.47
N VAL A 374 -6.01 -1.47 -14.23
CA VAL A 374 -7.28 -1.14 -13.57
C VAL A 374 -7.43 0.36 -13.37
N VAL A 375 -6.34 1.06 -13.04
CA VAL A 375 -6.27 2.50 -12.81
C VAL A 375 -5.64 3.18 -14.04
N PRO A 376 -6.42 3.91 -14.86
CA PRO A 376 -5.89 4.69 -15.96
C PRO A 376 -4.81 5.68 -15.48
N GLY A 377 -3.68 5.73 -16.19
CA GLY A 377 -2.57 6.63 -15.85
C GLY A 377 -1.84 6.29 -14.55
N TYR A 378 -1.99 5.08 -14.00
CA TYR A 378 -1.33 4.68 -12.75
C TYR A 378 0.17 5.00 -12.74
N GLY A 379 0.63 5.67 -11.69
CA GLY A 379 2.03 6.08 -11.53
C GLY A 379 2.39 7.41 -12.23
N THR A 380 1.42 8.11 -12.81
CA THR A 380 1.59 9.45 -13.40
C THR A 380 0.79 10.50 -12.63
N GLU A 381 1.07 11.79 -12.84
CA GLU A 381 0.31 12.90 -12.22
C GLU A 381 -1.17 12.94 -12.68
N GLY A 382 -1.49 12.36 -13.83
CA GLY A 382 -2.86 12.28 -14.38
C GLY A 382 -3.59 10.97 -14.05
N ALA A 383 -3.14 10.21 -13.05
CA ALA A 383 -3.79 8.96 -12.67
C ALA A 383 -5.25 9.21 -12.24
N ALA A 384 -6.16 8.35 -12.70
CA ALA A 384 -7.54 8.37 -12.23
C ALA A 384 -7.57 8.11 -10.72
N VAL A 385 -8.33 8.91 -9.97
CA VAL A 385 -8.44 8.79 -8.51
C VAL A 385 -9.63 7.87 -8.19
N PRO A 386 -9.41 6.68 -7.60
CA PRO A 386 -10.51 5.81 -7.22
C PRO A 386 -11.35 6.43 -6.10
N VAL A 387 -12.67 6.26 -6.17
CA VAL A 387 -13.59 6.72 -5.13
C VAL A 387 -13.63 5.70 -4.00
N ARG A 388 -13.58 6.15 -2.73
CA ARG A 388 -13.67 5.27 -1.56
C ARG A 388 -15.08 4.69 -1.43
N ALA A 389 -15.16 3.37 -1.39
CA ALA A 389 -16.33 2.59 -1.02
C ALA A 389 -16.10 1.94 0.35
N GLN A 390 -17.18 1.56 1.02
CA GLN A 390 -17.15 0.95 2.35
C GLN A 390 -17.58 -0.52 2.27
N VAL A 391 -16.83 -1.41 2.91
CA VAL A 391 -17.25 -2.80 3.08
C VAL A 391 -18.08 -2.86 4.35
N LEU A 392 -19.32 -3.31 4.22
CA LEU A 392 -20.21 -3.46 5.36
C LEU A 392 -19.83 -4.73 6.15
N PRO A 393 -19.88 -4.67 7.49
CA PRO A 393 -19.60 -5.83 8.33
C PRO A 393 -20.62 -6.94 8.07
N ALA A 394 -20.19 -8.18 8.21
CA ALA A 394 -21.11 -9.31 8.20
C ALA A 394 -22.07 -9.22 9.40
N PRO A 395 -23.35 -9.62 9.25
CA PRO A 395 -24.31 -9.69 10.36
C PRO A 395 -23.84 -10.60 11.51
N GLN A 396 -22.97 -11.56 11.22
CA GLN A 396 -22.28 -12.39 12.19
C GLN A 396 -20.78 -12.38 11.89
N PRO A 397 -19.90 -12.25 12.91
CA PRO A 397 -18.48 -12.33 12.69
C PRO A 397 -18.14 -13.68 12.05
N ALA A 398 -17.39 -13.66 10.94
CA ALA A 398 -16.92 -14.88 10.33
C ALA A 398 -16.09 -15.67 11.35
N ASP A 399 -16.49 -16.91 11.64
CA ASP A 399 -15.66 -17.80 12.44
C ASP A 399 -14.30 -17.93 11.75
N ALA A 400 -13.24 -17.78 12.55
CA ALA A 400 -11.89 -18.00 12.05
C ALA A 400 -11.83 -19.41 11.47
N VAL A 401 -11.39 -19.53 10.21
CA VAL A 401 -11.14 -20.84 9.61
C VAL A 401 -10.20 -21.61 10.54
N ALA A 402 -10.63 -22.79 11.01
CA ALA A 402 -9.81 -23.63 11.87
C ALA A 402 -8.48 -23.90 11.17
N ARG A 403 -7.37 -23.44 11.78
CA ARG A 403 -6.02 -23.68 11.28
C ARG A 403 -5.39 -24.77 12.11
N ASP A 404 -4.69 -25.69 11.44
CA ASP A 404 -4.02 -26.79 12.08
C ASP A 404 -3.05 -26.26 13.15
N THR A 405 -3.33 -26.61 14.40
CA THR A 405 -2.40 -26.43 15.51
C THR A 405 -1.37 -27.55 15.48
N ALA A 406 -0.20 -27.33 16.07
CA ALA A 406 0.84 -28.35 16.11
C ALA A 406 0.28 -29.67 16.67
N PRO A 407 0.65 -30.85 16.11
CA PRO A 407 -0.12 -32.09 16.23
C PRO A 407 -0.22 -32.59 17.67
N TRP A 408 0.75 -32.24 18.51
CA TRP A 408 0.79 -32.59 19.92
C TRP A 408 -0.28 -31.89 20.79
N HIS A 409 -1.01 -30.92 20.24
CA HIS A 409 -2.15 -30.27 20.91
C HIS A 409 -3.50 -30.93 20.59
N SER A 410 -3.57 -31.82 19.60
CA SER A 410 -4.82 -32.51 19.25
C SER A 410 -4.95 -33.83 20.00
N GLY A 411 -6.01 -33.99 20.79
CA GLY A 411 -6.36 -35.25 21.48
C GLY A 411 -6.52 -36.47 20.55
N ARG A 412 -6.54 -36.26 19.23
CA ARG A 412 -6.48 -37.31 18.20
C ARG A 412 -5.19 -38.12 18.24
N LEU A 413 -4.08 -37.58 18.77
CA LEU A 413 -2.84 -38.34 18.92
C LEU A 413 -3.02 -39.49 19.94
N TRP A 414 -3.71 -39.24 21.06
CA TRP A 414 -3.98 -40.27 22.08
C TRP A 414 -4.80 -41.44 21.53
N LEU A 415 -5.71 -41.16 20.59
CA LEU A 415 -6.52 -42.19 19.93
C LEU A 415 -5.63 -43.06 19.03
N LEU A 416 -4.68 -42.46 18.32
CA LEU A 416 -3.72 -43.19 17.49
C LEU A 416 -2.76 -44.04 18.35
N TRP A 417 -2.25 -43.49 19.45
CA TRP A 417 -1.45 -44.24 20.42
C TRP A 417 -2.23 -45.38 21.08
N ALA A 418 -3.50 -45.17 21.41
CA ALA A 418 -4.37 -46.22 21.96
C ALA A 418 -4.59 -47.36 20.96
N VAL A 419 -4.89 -47.06 19.69
CA VAL A 419 -5.03 -48.07 18.63
C VAL A 419 -3.72 -48.83 18.42
N LEU A 420 -2.58 -48.14 18.43
CA LEU A 420 -1.27 -48.76 18.29
C LEU A 420 -0.96 -49.71 19.47
N LEU A 421 -1.23 -49.30 20.71
CA LEU A 421 -1.06 -50.14 21.90
C LEU A 421 -1.95 -51.39 21.86
N ILE A 422 -3.20 -51.24 21.40
CA ILE A 422 -4.12 -52.36 21.22
C ILE A 422 -3.58 -53.35 20.17
N ALA A 423 -3.10 -52.86 19.03
CA ALA A 423 -2.52 -53.71 17.99
C ALA A 423 -1.30 -54.49 18.48
N VAL A 424 -0.41 -53.83 19.25
CA VAL A 424 0.77 -54.48 19.85
C VAL A 424 0.36 -55.52 20.90
N ALA A 425 -0.66 -55.26 21.71
CA ALA A 425 -1.16 -56.22 22.70
C ALA A 425 -1.74 -57.49 22.04
N VAL A 426 -2.47 -57.33 20.93
CA VAL A 426 -3.01 -58.47 20.15
C VAL A 426 -1.87 -59.32 19.57
N LEU A 427 -0.85 -58.69 18.99
CA LEU A 427 0.33 -59.40 18.48
C LEU A 427 1.09 -60.12 19.60
N GLY A 428 1.24 -59.49 20.76
CA GLY A 428 1.85 -60.10 21.94
C GLY A 428 1.07 -61.32 22.45
N ALA A 429 -0.27 -61.26 22.43
CA ALA A 429 -1.13 -62.38 22.80
C ALA A 429 -1.00 -63.56 21.82
N MET A 430 -0.98 -63.29 20.51
CA MET A 430 -0.76 -64.33 19.49
C MET A 430 0.62 -64.98 19.63
N ALA A 431 1.68 -64.18 19.77
CA ALA A 431 3.04 -64.71 19.96
C ALA A 431 3.14 -65.58 21.23
N ARG A 432 2.48 -65.18 22.32
CA ARG A 432 2.44 -65.97 23.57
C ARG A 432 1.63 -67.26 23.40
N SER A 433 0.54 -67.25 22.62
CA SER A 433 -0.25 -68.46 22.34
C SER A 433 0.55 -69.48 21.54
N LEU A 434 1.21 -69.05 20.46
CA LEU A 434 2.11 -69.89 19.65
C LEU A 434 3.25 -70.48 20.49
N TRP A 435 3.85 -69.68 21.37
CA TRP A 435 4.92 -70.16 22.23
C TRP A 435 4.45 -71.18 23.27
N ARG A 436 3.21 -71.07 23.75
CA ARG A 436 2.59 -72.08 24.62
C ARG A 436 2.27 -73.37 23.88
N GLU A 437 1.78 -73.27 22.65
CA GLU A 437 1.49 -74.44 21.80
C GLU A 437 2.78 -75.20 21.43
N MET A 438 3.86 -74.48 21.10
CA MET A 438 5.17 -75.09 20.86
C MET A 438 5.76 -75.80 22.09
N ARG A 439 5.53 -75.27 23.30
CA ARG A 439 5.96 -75.92 24.55
C ARG A 439 5.12 -77.15 24.89
N ALA A 440 3.80 -77.09 24.64
CA ALA A 440 2.92 -78.23 24.88
C ALA A 440 3.21 -79.40 23.92
N GLY A 441 3.63 -79.11 22.69
CA GLY A 441 4.04 -80.14 21.71
C GLY A 441 5.44 -80.75 21.94
N GLN A 442 6.24 -80.25 22.89
CA GLN A 442 7.55 -80.82 23.24
C GLN A 442 7.49 -81.83 24.39
N ASP A 443 6.37 -81.93 25.11
CA ASP A 443 6.17 -82.91 26.19
C ASP A 443 5.52 -84.22 25.69
N GLU A 444 5.24 -84.36 24.40
CA GLU A 444 4.60 -85.53 23.77
C GLU A 444 5.53 -86.39 22.89
N THR A 445 6.85 -86.16 22.93
CA THR A 445 7.85 -86.99 22.21
C THR A 445 8.72 -87.82 23.13
#